data_AF-A0A9X6ABD1-F1
#
_entry.id   AF-A0A9X6ABD1-F1
#
_cell.length_a   1.000
_cell.length_b   1.000
_cell.length_c   1.000
_cell.angle_alpha   90.00
_cell.angle_beta   90.00
_cell.angle_gamma   90.00
#
_symmetry.space_group_name_H-M   'P 1'
#
loop_
_entity.id
_entity.type
_entity.pdbx_description
1 polymer ?
#
loop_
_entity_poly.entity_id
_entity_poly.type
_entity_poly.pdbx_seq_one_letter_code
_entity_poly.pdbx_strand_id
1 'polypeptide(L)'
;MALSVTQGFDLFLKQLTPRAGEREAKTRHRSSVEASLRAASFGVLWFRETGSFTHGTGVRGHCDVDLLVSIKAARPASSETALEWVKSALKSSFPYTEVVIRRPTVQVRFASGAETWEVLP
;
A
#
# COMPACT_ATOMS: atom_id res chain seq x y z
N MET A 1 26.20 -26.38 -18.60
CA MET A 1 25.09 -27.35 -18.67
C MET A 1 23.79 -26.58 -18.78
N ALA A 2 22.86 -27.04 -19.62
CA ALA A 2 21.53 -26.44 -19.69
C ALA A 2 20.72 -26.76 -18.42
N LEU A 3 19.83 -25.86 -18.02
CA LEU A 3 18.91 -26.08 -16.90
C LEU A 3 17.91 -27.19 -17.27
N SER A 4 17.49 -27.99 -16.29
CA SER A 4 16.27 -28.79 -16.45
C SER A 4 15.03 -27.89 -16.48
N VAL A 5 13.91 -28.42 -16.97
CA VAL A 5 12.63 -27.71 -16.96
C VAL A 5 12.27 -27.24 -15.54
N THR A 6 12.40 -28.12 -14.54
CA THR A 6 12.13 -27.80 -13.13
C THR A 6 13.03 -26.67 -12.62
N GLN A 7 14.35 -26.76 -12.86
CA GLN A 7 15.29 -25.72 -12.46
C GLN A 7 14.99 -24.37 -13.12
N GLY A 8 14.51 -24.40 -14.37
CA GLY A 8 14.04 -23.22 -15.09
C GLY A 8 12.84 -22.56 -14.39
N PHE A 9 11.83 -23.33 -14.01
CA PHE A 9 10.66 -22.82 -13.28
C PHE A 9 11.00 -22.30 -11.88
N ASP A 10 11.90 -22.97 -11.15
CA ASP A 10 12.33 -22.51 -9.83
C ASP A 10 13.00 -21.13 -9.91
N LEU A 11 13.88 -20.95 -10.90
CA LEU A 11 14.54 -19.66 -11.14
C LEU A 11 13.54 -18.59 -11.57
N PHE A 12 12.57 -18.94 -12.42
CA PHE A 12 11.52 -18.03 -12.85
C PHE A 12 10.66 -17.55 -11.67
N LEU A 13 10.18 -18.46 -10.82
CA LEU A 13 9.40 -18.12 -9.63
C LEU A 13 10.21 -17.29 -8.62
N LYS A 14 11.49 -17.59 -8.43
CA LYS A 14 12.40 -16.78 -7.61
C LYS A 14 12.56 -15.38 -8.16
N GLN A 15 12.57 -15.21 -9.48
CA GLN A 15 12.64 -13.89 -10.11
C GLN A 15 11.30 -13.13 -10.03
N LEU A 16 10.16 -13.81 -10.00
CA LEU A 16 8.86 -13.16 -9.85
C LEU A 16 8.52 -12.80 -8.40
N THR A 17 9.14 -13.44 -7.40
CA THR A 17 8.84 -13.16 -5.99
C THR A 17 9.42 -11.81 -5.53
N PRO A 18 8.64 -10.98 -4.79
CA PRO A 18 9.15 -9.75 -4.15
C PRO A 18 10.35 -10.02 -3.24
N ARG A 19 11.38 -9.19 -3.38
CA ARG A 19 12.67 -9.28 -2.66
C ARG A 19 12.51 -8.91 -1.18
N ALA A 20 13.43 -9.39 -0.35
CA ALA A 20 13.48 -9.03 1.07
C ALA A 20 13.54 -7.51 1.29
N GLY A 21 14.37 -6.79 0.52
CA GLY A 21 14.47 -5.33 0.62
C GLY A 21 13.18 -4.58 0.26
N GLU A 22 12.40 -5.08 -0.71
CA GLU A 22 11.06 -4.53 -1.02
C GLU A 22 10.09 -4.74 0.16
N ARG A 23 10.20 -5.90 0.83
CA ARG A 23 9.40 -6.18 2.02
C ARG A 23 9.78 -5.31 3.21
N GLU A 24 11.07 -5.09 3.44
CA GLU A 24 11.55 -4.22 4.51
C GLU A 24 11.18 -2.75 4.29
N ALA A 25 11.26 -2.26 3.04
CA ALA A 25 10.84 -0.90 2.69
C ALA A 25 9.34 -0.71 3.00
N LYS A 26 8.50 -1.66 2.57
CA LYS A 26 7.07 -1.66 2.86
C LYS A 26 6.79 -1.70 4.37
N THR A 27 7.48 -2.54 5.14
CA THR A 27 7.33 -2.56 6.62
C THR A 27 7.64 -1.20 7.26
N ARG A 28 8.66 -0.47 6.76
CA ARG A 28 8.99 0.87 7.27
C ARG A 28 7.94 1.93 6.89
N HIS A 29 7.42 1.89 5.67
CA HIS A 29 6.37 2.83 5.26
C HIS A 29 5.04 2.54 5.96
N ARG A 30 4.75 1.27 6.27
CA ARG A 30 3.55 0.86 7.03
C ARG A 30 3.36 1.67 8.30
N SER A 31 4.39 1.75 9.14
CA SER A 31 4.29 2.44 10.43
C SER A 31 4.07 3.95 10.24
N SER A 32 4.67 4.54 9.21
CA SER A 32 4.52 5.96 8.89
C SER A 32 3.11 6.27 8.34
N VAL A 33 2.58 5.42 7.47
CA VAL A 33 1.21 5.54 6.93
C VAL A 33 0.18 5.35 8.04
N GLU A 34 0.35 4.34 8.90
CA GLU A 34 -0.55 4.11 10.03
C GLU A 34 -0.54 5.30 11.01
N ALA A 35 0.65 5.83 11.33
CA ALA A 35 0.77 7.01 12.19
C ALA A 35 0.07 8.25 11.60
N SER A 36 0.25 8.50 10.30
CA SER A 36 -0.41 9.60 9.58
C SER A 36 -1.93 9.53 9.70
N LEU A 37 -2.52 8.36 9.42
CA LEU A 37 -3.97 8.16 9.45
C LEU A 37 -4.52 8.22 10.87
N ARG A 38 -3.81 7.67 11.87
CA ARG A 38 -4.23 7.71 13.27
C ARG A 38 -4.17 9.12 13.88
N ALA A 39 -3.28 9.98 13.40
CA ALA A 39 -3.17 11.37 13.83
C ALA A 39 -4.24 12.29 13.21
N ALA A 40 -4.93 11.83 12.16
CA ALA A 40 -5.96 12.62 11.49
C ALA A 40 -7.22 12.79 12.36
N SER A 41 -7.93 13.89 12.16
CA SER A 41 -9.16 14.22 12.90
C SER A 41 -10.28 13.21 12.73
N PHE A 42 -10.29 12.47 11.61
CA PHE A 42 -11.29 11.43 11.36
C PHE A 42 -11.07 10.17 12.23
N GLY A 43 -9.84 9.95 12.73
CA GLY A 43 -9.46 8.82 13.57
C GLY A 43 -9.60 7.44 12.90
N VAL A 44 -8.90 6.44 13.41
CA VAL A 44 -8.90 5.08 12.85
C VAL A 44 -9.39 4.08 13.89
N LEU A 45 -10.47 3.37 13.58
CA LEU A 45 -10.92 2.22 14.34
C LEU A 45 -10.05 1.01 14.00
N TRP A 46 -10.02 0.62 12.72
CA TRP A 46 -9.34 -0.58 12.24
C TRP A 46 -8.37 -0.21 11.11
N PHE A 47 -7.22 -0.89 11.09
CA PHE A 47 -6.18 -0.75 10.08
C PHE A 47 -5.69 -2.15 9.72
N ARG A 48 -5.89 -2.58 8.47
CA ARG A 48 -5.56 -3.95 8.04
C ARG A 48 -4.96 -3.96 6.64
N GLU A 49 -3.82 -4.63 6.52
CA GLU A 49 -3.25 -4.99 5.21
C GLU A 49 -3.99 -6.16 4.58
N THR A 50 -4.12 -6.11 3.26
CA THR A 50 -4.74 -7.16 2.45
C THR A 50 -4.02 -7.29 1.11
N GLY A 51 -4.63 -8.03 0.18
CA GLY A 51 -4.18 -8.10 -1.19
C GLY A 51 -2.92 -8.92 -1.41
N SER A 52 -2.36 -8.82 -2.61
CA SER A 52 -1.40 -9.81 -3.11
C SER A 52 -0.09 -9.82 -2.34
N PHE A 53 0.35 -8.65 -1.88
CA PHE A 53 1.62 -8.52 -1.16
C PHE A 53 1.63 -9.25 0.18
N THR A 54 0.54 -9.14 0.95
CA THR A 54 0.40 -9.78 2.26
C THR A 54 0.14 -11.29 2.14
N HIS A 55 -0.57 -11.74 1.11
CA HIS A 55 -0.97 -13.16 0.96
C HIS A 55 0.06 -14.03 0.21
N GLY A 56 1.24 -13.50 -0.10
CA GLY A 56 2.29 -14.27 -0.77
C GLY A 56 2.05 -14.53 -2.26
N THR A 57 1.09 -13.83 -2.87
CA THR A 57 0.75 -13.93 -4.30
C THR A 57 1.22 -12.74 -5.13
N GLY A 58 1.88 -11.76 -4.50
CA GLY A 58 2.42 -10.58 -5.17
C GLY A 58 3.54 -10.92 -6.15
N VAL A 59 3.55 -10.22 -7.29
CA VAL A 59 4.60 -10.31 -8.32
C VAL A 59 5.54 -9.11 -8.19
N ARG A 60 6.84 -9.34 -8.29
CA ARG A 60 7.89 -8.32 -8.20
C ARG A 60 7.67 -7.22 -9.23
N GLY A 61 7.70 -5.97 -8.79
CA GLY A 61 7.42 -4.79 -9.62
C GLY A 61 5.94 -4.62 -10.01
N HIS A 62 5.06 -5.54 -9.63
CA HIS A 62 3.63 -5.55 -9.95
C HIS A 62 2.79 -5.94 -8.74
N CYS A 63 3.15 -5.43 -7.56
CA CYS A 63 2.33 -5.57 -6.35
C CYS A 63 2.42 -4.34 -5.46
N ASP A 64 1.24 -3.84 -5.09
CA ASP A 64 1.09 -2.70 -4.20
C ASP A 64 0.89 -3.19 -2.76
N VAL A 65 0.80 -2.26 -1.81
CA VAL A 65 0.31 -2.59 -0.47
C VAL A 65 -1.11 -2.09 -0.32
N ASP A 66 -2.04 -3.02 -0.14
CA ASP A 66 -3.45 -2.73 -0.02
C ASP A 66 -3.84 -2.58 1.46
N LEU A 67 -4.45 -1.46 1.81
CA LEU A 67 -4.90 -1.15 3.16
C LEU A 67 -6.40 -0.95 3.21
N LEU A 68 -7.04 -1.63 4.15
CA LEU A 68 -8.41 -1.36 4.59
C LEU A 68 -8.36 -0.56 5.89
N VAL A 69 -9.02 0.60 5.91
CA VAL A 69 -9.05 1.51 7.05
C VAL A 69 -10.49 1.78 7.42
N SER A 70 -10.85 1.60 8.69
CA SER A 70 -12.16 1.98 9.21
C SER A 70 -12.07 3.33 9.91
N ILE A 71 -12.79 4.32 9.38
CA ILE A 71 -12.86 5.68 9.93
C ILE A 71 -13.67 5.70 11.23
N LYS A 72 -13.17 6.40 12.26
CA LYS A 72 -13.83 6.53 13.57
C LYS A 72 -14.88 7.64 13.63
N ALA A 73 -14.67 8.72 12.88
CA ALA A 73 -15.55 9.87 12.86
C ALA A 73 -16.96 9.54 12.34
N ALA A 74 -17.84 10.53 12.41
CA ALA A 74 -19.16 10.43 11.80
C ALA A 74 -19.05 10.01 10.32
N ARG A 75 -20.01 9.19 9.88
CA ARG A 75 -20.05 8.66 8.52
C ARG A 75 -19.85 9.80 7.51
N PRO A 76 -18.87 9.68 6.58
CA PRO A 76 -18.66 10.69 5.56
C PRO A 76 -19.91 10.80 4.67
N ALA A 77 -20.23 12.02 4.24
CA ALA A 77 -21.42 12.29 3.43
C ALA A 77 -21.39 11.57 2.07
N SER A 78 -20.19 11.25 1.57
CA SER A 78 -19.97 10.51 0.32
C SER A 78 -18.65 9.75 0.37
N SER A 79 -18.43 8.83 -0.57
CA SER A 79 -17.13 8.18 -0.77
C SER A 79 -16.04 9.19 -1.09
N GLU A 80 -16.36 10.25 -1.84
CA GLU A 80 -15.41 11.33 -2.16
C GLU A 80 -14.92 12.03 -0.90
N THR A 81 -15.82 12.29 0.05
CA THR A 81 -15.46 12.90 1.33
C THR A 81 -14.47 12.02 2.11
N ALA A 82 -14.70 10.70 2.14
CA ALA A 82 -13.79 9.75 2.78
C ALA A 82 -12.40 9.76 2.12
N LEU A 83 -12.37 9.74 0.79
CA LEU A 83 -11.14 9.77 0.00
C LEU A 83 -10.35 11.06 0.19
N GLU A 84 -11.01 12.22 0.18
CA GLU A 84 -10.32 13.50 0.40
C GLU A 84 -9.81 13.67 1.83
N TRP A 85 -10.49 13.12 2.85
CA TRP A 85 -9.98 13.08 4.22
C TRP A 85 -8.68 12.28 4.32
N VAL A 86 -8.65 11.07 3.74
CA VAL A 86 -7.46 10.22 3.73
C VAL A 86 -6.33 10.87 2.92
N LYS A 87 -6.62 11.38 1.72
CA LYS A 87 -5.63 12.07 0.89
C LYS A 87 -5.03 13.27 1.60
N SER A 88 -5.85 14.08 2.29
CA SER A 88 -5.38 15.24 3.02
C SER A 88 -4.44 14.86 4.17
N ALA A 89 -4.80 13.83 4.95
CA ALA A 89 -3.95 13.32 6.03
C ALA A 89 -2.60 12.83 5.51
N LEU A 90 -2.62 11.98 4.48
CA LEU A 90 -1.41 11.42 3.89
C LEU A 90 -0.55 12.49 3.21
N LYS A 91 -1.15 13.44 2.50
CA LYS A 91 -0.40 14.53 1.85
C LYS A 91 0.26 15.45 2.87
N SER A 92 -0.37 15.66 4.03
CA SER A 92 0.24 16.42 5.14
C SER A 92 1.48 15.72 5.70
N SER A 93 1.47 14.39 5.83
CA SER A 93 2.63 13.62 6.33
C SER A 93 3.70 13.37 5.27
N PHE A 94 3.32 13.32 4.00
CA PHE A 94 4.20 13.04 2.86
C PHE A 94 4.15 14.17 1.81
N PRO A 95 4.56 15.40 2.16
CA PRO A 95 4.38 16.58 1.30
C PRO A 95 5.11 16.48 -0.05
N TYR A 96 6.24 15.77 -0.09
CA TYR A 96 7.05 15.58 -1.29
C TYR A 96 6.74 14.27 -2.05
N THR A 97 5.85 13.44 -1.51
CA THR A 97 5.38 12.22 -2.17
C THR A 97 4.11 12.52 -2.97
N GLU A 98 3.97 11.87 -4.13
CA GLU A 98 2.72 11.90 -4.87
C GLU A 98 1.65 11.13 -4.07
N VAL A 99 0.60 11.86 -3.66
CA VAL A 99 -0.58 11.32 -2.97
C VAL A 99 -1.80 11.70 -3.79
N VAL A 100 -2.48 10.71 -4.37
CA VAL A 100 -3.56 10.95 -5.35
C VAL A 100 -4.73 10.02 -5.10
N ILE A 101 -5.93 10.46 -5.45
CA ILE A 101 -7.09 9.59 -5.49
C ILE A 101 -7.03 8.76 -6.78
N ARG A 102 -7.04 7.44 -6.63
CA ARG A 102 -7.27 6.45 -7.70
C ARG A 102 -8.40 5.54 -7.22
N ARG A 103 -9.63 5.92 -7.55
CA ARG A 103 -10.82 5.26 -7.02
C ARG A 103 -10.74 3.73 -7.24
N PRO A 104 -11.04 2.92 -6.22
CA PRO A 104 -11.69 3.30 -4.96
C PRO A 104 -10.72 3.72 -3.83
N THR A 105 -9.43 3.92 -4.10
CA THR A 105 -8.41 4.14 -3.06
C THR A 105 -7.72 5.50 -3.15
N VAL A 106 -6.97 5.84 -2.11
CA VAL A 106 -5.94 6.88 -2.15
C VAL A 106 -4.58 6.20 -2.29
N GLN A 107 -3.84 6.56 -3.34
CA GLN A 107 -2.49 6.05 -3.58
C GLN A 107 -1.43 6.96 -2.96
N VAL A 108 -0.46 6.37 -2.25
CA VAL A 108 0.82 7.01 -1.89
C VAL A 108 1.92 6.34 -2.71
N ARG A 109 2.63 7.11 -3.51
CA ARG A 109 3.61 6.60 -4.49
C ARG A 109 5.03 6.90 -4.05
N PHE A 110 5.56 6.06 -3.17
CA PHE A 110 6.94 6.15 -2.70
C PHE A 110 7.92 5.83 -3.83
N ALA A 111 9.13 6.41 -3.73
CA ALA A 111 10.18 6.24 -4.74
C ALA A 111 9.67 6.46 -6.19
N SER A 112 8.90 7.53 -6.39
CA SER A 112 8.30 7.87 -7.69
C SER A 112 7.41 6.77 -8.29
N GLY A 113 6.72 6.00 -7.44
CA GLY A 113 5.80 4.94 -7.85
C GLY A 113 6.43 3.56 -7.98
N ALA A 114 7.72 3.38 -7.64
CA ALA A 114 8.32 2.06 -7.52
C ALA A 114 7.70 1.25 -6.35
N GLU A 115 7.14 1.94 -5.36
CA GLU A 115 6.34 1.35 -4.30
C GLU A 115 5.05 2.15 -4.14
N THR A 116 3.90 1.50 -4.40
CA THR A 116 2.59 2.12 -4.26
C THR A 116 1.83 1.50 -3.08
N TRP A 117 1.21 2.36 -2.29
CA TRP A 117 0.30 2.01 -1.21
C TRP A 117 -1.10 2.47 -1.57
N GLU A 118 -2.08 1.60 -1.46
CA GLU A 118 -3.48 1.90 -1.72
C GLU A 118 -4.28 1.88 -0.42
N VAL A 119 -4.86 3.01 -0.03
CA VAL A 119 -5.67 3.13 1.18
C VAL A 119 -7.14 3.21 0.81
N LEU A 120 -7.92 2.22 1.22
CA LEU A 120 -9.37 2.17 1.13
C LEU A 120 -9.99 2.57 2.48
N PRO A 121 -10.62 3.76 2.59
CA PRO A 121 -11.36 4.19 3.78
C PRO A 121 -12.80 3.65 3.90
#